data_AF-A0A350WVE7-F1
#
_entry.id   AF-A0A350WVE7-F1
#
_cell.length_a   1.000
_cell.length_b   1.000
_cell.length_c   1.000
_cell.angle_alpha   90.00
_cell.angle_beta   90.00
_cell.angle_gamma   90.00
#
_symmetry.space_group_name_H-M   'P 1'
#
loop_
_entity.id
_entity.type
_entity.pdbx_description
1 polymer ?
#
loop_
_entity_poly.entity_id
_entity_poly.type
_entity_poly.pdbx_seq_one_letter_code
_entity_poly.pdbx_strand_id
1 'polypeptide(L)'
;MTETSPSSLSRRDFLKLTWAFFGGVVAVETAGVFLAYLQPRLAEGEFGSVITAGLVDDFPANSVTHIPNGRFYIVRIGDGGFLAVYHRCTHLGCTVPWDATA
;
A
#
# COMPACT_ATOMS: atom_id res chain seq x y z
N MET A 1 -10.80 13.48 61.45
CA MET A 1 -9.71 13.35 60.47
C MET A 1 -9.47 11.88 60.28
N THR A 2 -10.00 11.30 59.21
CA THR A 2 -9.91 9.86 58.95
C THR A 2 -8.67 9.64 58.10
N GLU A 3 -7.62 9.08 58.68
CA GLU A 3 -6.40 8.77 57.95
C GLU A 3 -6.66 7.66 56.92
N THR A 4 -6.41 7.96 55.65
CA THR A 4 -6.37 6.98 54.57
C THR A 4 -5.01 6.29 54.62
N SER A 5 -4.92 5.15 55.31
CA SER A 5 -3.73 4.29 55.22
C SER A 5 -3.52 3.83 53.77
N PRO A 6 -2.29 3.93 53.21
CA PRO A 6 -2.02 3.46 51.86
C PRO A 6 -2.19 1.94 51.83
N SER A 7 -3.13 1.45 51.03
CA SER A 7 -3.31 0.01 50.83
C SER A 7 -2.05 -0.60 50.21
N SER A 8 -1.44 -1.57 50.90
CA SER A 8 -0.30 -2.31 50.35
C SER A 8 -0.76 -3.20 49.19
N LEU A 9 -0.05 -3.15 48.07
CA LEU A 9 -0.37 -3.99 46.90
C LEU A 9 -0.24 -5.47 47.29
N SER A 10 -1.34 -6.23 47.16
CA SER A 10 -1.32 -7.67 47.34
C SER A 10 -0.55 -8.34 46.19
N ARG A 11 0.09 -9.48 46.47
CA ARG A 11 0.75 -10.33 45.45
C ARG A 11 -0.20 -10.65 44.28
N ARG A 12 -1.49 -10.84 44.57
CA ARG A 12 -2.51 -11.15 43.56
C ARG A 12 -2.82 -9.94 42.67
N ASP A 13 -2.82 -8.74 43.23
CA ASP A 13 -3.09 -7.51 42.50
C ASP A 13 -1.89 -7.14 41.63
N PHE A 14 -0.67 -7.34 42.15
CA PHE A 14 0.55 -7.26 41.35
C PHE A 14 0.48 -8.19 40.13
N LEU A 15 0.18 -9.49 40.34
CA LEU A 15 0.10 -10.45 39.23
C LEU A 15 -0.98 -10.09 38.21
N LYS A 16 -2.15 -9.59 38.64
CA LYS A 16 -3.21 -9.12 37.73
C LYS A 16 -2.77 -7.92 36.92
N LEU A 17 -2.14 -6.94 37.56
CA LEU A 17 -1.64 -5.74 36.88
C LEU A 17 -0.55 -6.10 35.86
N THR A 18 0.39 -6.96 36.25
CA THR A 18 1.43 -7.47 35.35
C THR A 18 0.84 -8.21 34.15
N TRP A 19 -0.13 -9.11 34.37
CA TRP A 19 -0.82 -9.81 33.29
C TRP A 19 -1.61 -8.87 32.38
N ALA A 20 -2.32 -7.90 32.94
CA ALA A 20 -3.07 -6.91 32.16
C ALA A 20 -2.13 -6.03 31.33
N PHE A 21 -0.99 -5.63 31.89
CA PHE A 21 0.03 -4.86 31.17
C PHE A 21 0.58 -5.65 29.99
N PHE A 22 1.09 -6.85 30.21
CA PHE A 22 1.66 -7.65 29.12
C PHE A 22 0.61 -8.07 28.09
N GLY A 23 -0.62 -8.40 28.52
CA GLY A 23 -1.74 -8.65 27.63
C GLY A 23 -2.08 -7.42 26.77
N GLY A 24 -2.04 -6.23 27.36
CA GLY A 24 -2.22 -4.97 26.64
C GLY A 24 -1.13 -4.71 25.61
N VAL A 25 0.14 -4.94 25.97
CA VAL A 25 1.28 -4.81 25.04
C VAL A 25 1.11 -5.75 23.86
N VAL A 26 0.82 -7.03 24.09
CA VAL A 26 0.60 -8.02 23.03
C VAL A 26 -0.57 -7.61 22.13
N ALA A 27 -1.66 -7.09 22.69
CA ALA A 27 -2.80 -6.61 21.91
C ALA A 27 -2.42 -5.43 20.99
N VAL A 28 -1.64 -4.48 21.51
CA VAL A 28 -1.16 -3.33 20.73
C VAL A 28 -0.22 -3.77 19.61
N GLU A 29 0.74 -4.65 19.89
CA GLU A 29 1.67 -5.17 18.86
C GLU A 29 0.93 -5.95 17.79
N THR A 30 -0.01 -6.81 18.17
CA THR A 30 -0.81 -7.60 17.23
C THR A 30 -1.64 -6.68 16.34
N ALA A 31 -2.29 -5.66 16.90
CA ALA A 31 -3.02 -4.67 16.12
C ALA A 31 -2.09 -3.88 15.19
N GLY A 32 -0.91 -3.49 15.66
CA GLY A 32 0.10 -2.79 14.86
C GLY A 32 0.56 -3.62 13.65
N VAL A 33 0.90 -4.89 13.87
CA VAL A 33 1.28 -5.82 12.79
C VAL A 33 0.14 -6.02 11.80
N PHE A 34 -1.09 -6.19 12.30
CA PHE A 34 -2.27 -6.34 11.46
C PHE A 34 -2.50 -5.11 10.57
N LEU A 35 -2.40 -3.90 11.14
CA LEU A 35 -2.54 -2.66 10.38
C LEU A 35 -1.40 -2.48 9.36
N ALA A 36 -0.16 -2.81 9.72
CA ALA A 36 0.97 -2.76 8.79
C ALA A 36 0.81 -3.76 7.64
N TYR A 37 0.24 -4.95 7.91
CA TYR A 37 -0.05 -5.95 6.88
C TYR A 37 -1.10 -5.47 5.86
N LEU A 38 -2.06 -4.63 6.28
CA LEU A 38 -3.05 -4.04 5.37
C LEU A 38 -2.50 -2.94 4.46
N GLN A 39 -1.28 -2.44 4.72
CA GLN A 39 -0.67 -1.41 3.88
C GLN A 39 -0.21 -1.98 2.53
N PRO A 40 -0.34 -1.21 1.43
CA PRO A 40 0.12 -1.66 0.12
C PRO A 40 1.64 -1.84 0.12
N ARG A 41 2.11 -2.99 -0.39
CA ARG A 41 3.54 -3.25 -0.54
C ARG A 41 4.04 -2.67 -1.86
N LEU A 42 5.04 -1.80 -1.79
CA LEU A 42 5.78 -1.32 -2.96
C LEU A 42 6.90 -2.33 -3.27
N ALA A 43 6.66 -3.22 -4.22
CA ALA A 43 7.68 -4.12 -4.74
C ALA A 43 8.28 -3.54 -6.03
N GLU A 44 9.56 -3.78 -6.28
CA GLU A 44 10.20 -3.40 -7.55
C GLU A 44 9.47 -4.04 -8.73
N GLY A 45 9.24 -3.27 -9.80
CA GLY A 45 8.49 -3.73 -10.97
C GLY A 45 6.96 -3.70 -10.81
N GLU A 46 6.45 -3.33 -9.63
CA GLU A 46 5.02 -3.18 -9.36
C GLU A 46 4.59 -1.72 -9.21
N PHE A 47 3.27 -1.50 -9.22
CA PHE A 47 2.66 -0.19 -9.05
C PHE A 47 3.20 0.56 -7.83
N GLY A 48 3.67 1.80 -8.06
CA GLY A 48 4.27 2.65 -7.04
C GLY A 48 5.79 2.49 -6.89
N SER A 49 6.44 1.73 -7.78
CA SER A 49 7.90 1.64 -7.92
C SER A 49 8.37 2.03 -9.33
N VAL A 50 9.69 1.93 -9.58
CA VAL A 50 10.24 2.01 -10.94
C VAL A 50 9.92 0.73 -11.69
N ILE A 51 9.35 0.87 -12.90
CA ILE A 51 8.89 -0.25 -13.72
C ILE A 51 9.69 -0.29 -15.02
N THR A 52 10.38 -1.40 -15.26
CA THR A 52 11.02 -1.69 -16.54
C THR A 52 9.96 -2.21 -17.52
N ALA A 53 9.46 -1.33 -18.39
CA ALA A 53 8.36 -1.65 -19.30
C ALA A 53 8.76 -2.56 -20.48
N GLY A 54 10.03 -2.58 -20.86
CA GLY A 54 10.55 -3.32 -22.02
C GLY A 54 11.65 -2.56 -22.74
N LEU A 55 12.16 -3.13 -23.83
CA LEU A 55 13.06 -2.45 -24.76
C LEU A 55 12.28 -1.53 -25.69
N VAL A 56 12.94 -0.51 -26.24
CA VAL A 56 12.32 0.42 -27.20
C VAL A 56 11.75 -0.31 -28.42
N ASP A 57 12.42 -1.39 -28.85
CA ASP A 57 12.03 -2.19 -30.00
C ASP A 57 10.78 -3.06 -29.75
N ASP A 58 10.39 -3.27 -28.49
CA ASP A 58 9.19 -4.03 -28.12
C ASP A 58 7.89 -3.25 -28.40
N PHE A 59 7.99 -1.95 -28.68
CA PHE A 59 6.86 -1.05 -28.90
C PHE A 59 6.82 -0.59 -30.36
N PRO A 60 5.95 -1.11 -31.24
CA PRO A 60 5.87 -0.67 -32.63
C PRO A 60 5.47 0.81 -32.77
N ALA A 61 5.88 1.47 -33.87
CA ALA A 61 5.45 2.85 -34.12
C ALA A 61 3.92 2.92 -34.30
N ASN A 62 3.31 3.99 -33.77
CA ASN A 62 1.85 4.17 -33.74
C ASN A 62 1.09 3.05 -33.00
N SER A 63 1.71 2.45 -31.98
CA SER A 63 1.07 1.43 -31.14
C SER A 63 0.78 1.92 -29.74
N VAL A 64 -0.20 1.28 -29.10
CA VAL A 64 -0.45 1.40 -27.66
C VAL A 64 -0.27 0.04 -27.01
N THR A 65 0.60 -0.02 -26.01
CA THR A 65 0.90 -1.23 -25.25
C THR A 65 0.45 -1.04 -23.82
N HIS A 66 -0.37 -1.95 -23.30
CA HIS A 66 -0.80 -1.93 -21.91
C HIS A 66 0.29 -2.55 -21.01
N ILE A 67 0.66 -1.87 -19.94
CA ILE A 67 1.57 -2.37 -18.90
C ILE A 67 0.75 -2.66 -17.64
N PRO A 68 0.30 -3.91 -17.41
CA PRO A 68 -0.66 -4.23 -16.36
C PRO A 68 -0.15 -3.95 -14.95
N ASN A 69 1.10 -4.36 -14.65
CA ASN A 69 1.72 -4.18 -13.33
C ASN A 69 1.88 -2.70 -12.97
N GLY A 70 2.04 -1.84 -13.98
CA GLY A 70 2.14 -0.39 -13.82
C GLY A 70 0.83 0.36 -13.92
N ARG A 71 -0.25 -0.29 -14.35
CA ARG A 71 -1.57 0.33 -14.52
C ARG A 71 -1.53 1.54 -15.48
N PHE A 72 -0.72 1.46 -16.54
CA PHE A 72 -0.58 2.52 -17.54
C PHE A 72 -0.44 1.95 -18.95
N TYR A 73 -0.57 2.82 -19.94
CA TYR A 73 -0.30 2.54 -21.34
C TYR A 73 1.01 3.20 -21.76
N ILE A 74 1.79 2.52 -22.59
CA ILE A 74 2.86 3.13 -23.38
C ILE A 74 2.29 3.39 -24.77
N VAL A 75 2.27 4.65 -25.18
CA VAL A 75 1.88 5.10 -26.52
C VAL A 75 3.15 5.48 -27.26
N ARG A 76 3.46 4.77 -28.35
CA ARG A 76 4.55 5.16 -29.26
C ARG A 76 3.98 5.94 -30.42
N ILE A 77 4.32 7.22 -30.48
CA ILE A 77 3.89 8.14 -31.54
C ILE A 77 4.74 7.89 -32.79
N GLY A 78 4.19 8.13 -33.97
CA GLY A 78 4.84 7.84 -35.26
C GLY A 78 6.15 8.59 -35.52
N ASP A 79 6.40 9.70 -34.81
CA ASP A 79 7.66 10.45 -34.84
C ASP A 79 8.77 9.85 -33.95
N GLY A 80 8.49 8.73 -33.28
CA GLY A 80 9.40 8.06 -32.35
C GLY A 80 9.23 8.51 -30.89
N GLY A 81 8.31 9.44 -30.60
CA GLY A 81 7.98 9.86 -29.25
C GLY A 81 7.28 8.76 -28.43
N PHE A 82 7.43 8.84 -27.11
CA PHE A 82 6.78 7.93 -26.16
C PHE A 82 5.97 8.74 -25.14
N LEU A 83 4.78 8.24 -24.82
CA LEU A 83 3.94 8.75 -23.74
C LEU A 83 3.55 7.61 -22.80
N ALA A 84 3.75 7.81 -21.50
CA ALA A 84 3.24 6.92 -20.47
C ALA A 84 1.96 7.50 -19.87
N VAL A 85 0.82 6.84 -20.13
CA VAL A 85 -0.51 7.35 -19.75
C VAL A 85 -1.12 6.46 -18.68
N TYR A 86 -1.31 7.01 -17.48
CA TYR A 86 -1.94 6.28 -16.37
C TYR A 86 -3.42 5.98 -16.68
N HIS A 87 -3.84 4.72 -16.58
CA HIS A 87 -5.19 4.30 -16.99
C HIS A 87 -6.27 4.54 -15.92
N ARG A 88 -6.10 5.55 -15.08
CA ARG A 88 -7.00 5.87 -13.96
C ARG A 88 -7.66 7.23 -14.21
N CYS A 89 -8.98 7.24 -14.26
CA CYS A 89 -9.75 8.47 -14.36
C CYS A 89 -9.51 9.36 -13.13
N THR A 90 -9.21 10.64 -13.35
CA THR A 90 -8.94 11.64 -12.30
C THR A 90 -10.17 12.01 -11.46
N HIS A 91 -11.38 11.62 -11.89
CA HIS A 91 -12.62 11.87 -11.15
C HIS A 91 -12.70 11.01 -9.88
N LEU A 92 -12.91 9.69 -10.04
CA LEU A 92 -13.07 8.76 -8.93
C LEU A 92 -12.20 7.51 -9.05
N GLY A 93 -11.32 7.46 -10.05
CA GLY A 93 -10.36 6.38 -10.17
C GLY A 93 -10.82 5.14 -10.93
N CYS A 94 -11.90 5.22 -11.71
CA CYS A 94 -12.29 4.15 -12.64
C CYS A 94 -11.13 3.83 -13.59
N THR A 95 -10.99 2.56 -13.95
CA THR A 95 -10.06 2.14 -15.01
C THR A 95 -10.60 2.60 -16.35
N VAL A 96 -9.80 3.35 -17.10
CA VAL A 96 -10.17 3.84 -18.44
C VAL A 96 -9.62 2.86 -19.47
N PRO A 97 -10.48 2.11 -20.18
CA PRO A 97 -10.02 1.24 -21.27
C PRO A 97 -9.53 2.08 -22.44
N TRP A 98 -8.54 1.56 -23.18
CA TRP A 98 -8.11 2.16 -24.43
C TRP A 98 -9.14 1.87 -25.53
N ASP A 99 -9.59 2.91 -26.22
CA ASP A 99 -10.43 2.80 -27.41
C ASP A 99 -9.63 3.28 -28.63
N ALA A 100 -9.33 2.37 -29.55
CA ALA A 100 -8.59 2.67 -30.77
C ALA A 100 -9.50 3.22 -31.90
N THR A 101 -10.81 3.25 -31.68
CA THR A 101 -11.83 3.63 -32.67
C THR A 101 -12.54 4.95 -32.35
N ALA A 102 -12.30 5.50 -31.16
CA ALA A 102 -12.86 6.76 -30.69
C ALA A 102 -12.38 7.98 -31.48
#